data_AF-A0A655ADG8-F1
#
_entry.id   AF-A0A655ADG8-F1
#
_cell.length_a   1.000
_cell.length_b   1.000
_cell.length_c   1.000
_cell.angle_alpha   90.00
_cell.angle_beta   90.00
_cell.angle_gamma   90.00
#
_symmetry.space_group_name_H-M   'P 1'
#
loop_
_entity.id
_entity.type
_entity.pdbx_description
1 polymer ?
#
loop_
_entity_poly.entity_id
_entity_poly.type
_entity_poly.pdbx_seq_one_letter_code
_entity_poly.pdbx_strand_id
1 'polypeptide(L)'
;MQKSFDEMDTPRDRRVLLAGWEQFNEPVDRIVSIGAFEHFGHDRHADFFARAHKILPPDGVLLLHTITGLTRQQMVDHGLPLTLWLARFLKFIATEIFPGGQPPTIEMVEEQSAKTGFTLTRRQSLQPHYARTLDLWAEALQEHKSEAIAIQSEEVYERYMKYLTGCAKLFRVGYIDVNQFTLAK
;
A
#
# COMPACT_ATOMS: atom_id res chain seq x y z
N MET A 1 8.72 -9.98 -15.89
CA MET A 1 8.01 -10.81 -14.90
C MET A 1 7.78 -12.23 -15.40
N GLN A 2 6.92 -12.49 -16.40
CA GLN A 2 6.69 -13.89 -16.86
C GLN A 2 7.99 -14.61 -17.25
N LYS A 3 8.84 -13.96 -18.05
CA LYS A 3 10.16 -14.49 -18.42
C LYS A 3 11.01 -14.94 -17.20
N SER A 4 11.02 -14.14 -16.14
CA SER A 4 11.75 -14.45 -14.91
C SER A 4 11.13 -15.65 -14.17
N PHE A 5 9.82 -15.86 -14.27
CA PHE A 5 9.18 -17.07 -13.76
C PHE A 5 9.57 -18.27 -14.62
N ASP A 6 9.55 -18.16 -15.94
CA ASP A 6 9.86 -19.27 -16.84
C ASP A 6 11.29 -19.82 -16.62
N GLU A 7 12.22 -18.96 -16.19
CA GLU A 7 13.61 -19.30 -15.87
C GLU A 7 13.81 -19.97 -14.49
N MET A 8 12.79 -20.03 -13.63
CA MET A 8 12.92 -20.65 -12.29
C MET A 8 12.92 -22.18 -12.34
N ASP A 9 13.91 -22.80 -11.71
CA ASP A 9 13.96 -24.26 -11.55
C ASP A 9 13.03 -24.74 -10.42
N THR A 10 11.74 -24.86 -10.73
CA THR A 10 10.74 -25.35 -9.78
C THR A 10 9.55 -26.00 -10.49
N PRO A 11 8.99 -27.11 -9.94
CA PRO A 11 7.82 -27.78 -10.49
C PRO A 11 6.49 -27.11 -10.11
N ARG A 12 6.51 -25.91 -9.51
CA ARG A 12 5.31 -25.17 -9.10
C ARG A 12 4.75 -24.35 -10.27
N ASP A 13 3.44 -24.40 -10.45
CA ASP A 13 2.72 -23.58 -11.43
C ASP A 13 2.82 -22.09 -11.07
N ARG A 14 2.97 -21.25 -12.10
CA ARG A 14 3.16 -19.80 -11.94
C ARG A 14 2.83 -19.06 -13.22
N ARG A 15 2.14 -17.93 -13.07
CA ARG A 15 1.79 -17.03 -14.17
C ARG A 15 1.62 -15.61 -13.65
N VAL A 16 1.85 -14.63 -14.52
CA VAL A 16 1.50 -13.23 -14.28
C VAL A 16 0.54 -12.76 -15.35
N LEU A 17 -0.49 -12.03 -14.92
CA LEU A 17 -1.48 -11.44 -15.81
C LEU A 17 -1.31 -9.92 -15.76
N LEU A 18 -1.39 -9.29 -16.93
CA LEU A 18 -1.55 -7.83 -17.02
C LEU A 18 -3.05 -7.52 -16.91
N ALA A 19 -3.58 -7.60 -15.69
CA ALA A 19 -4.99 -7.40 -15.40
C ALA A 19 -5.19 -6.89 -13.95
N GLY A 20 -6.28 -6.15 -13.73
CA GLY A 20 -6.74 -5.79 -12.39
C GLY A 20 -7.45 -6.95 -11.69
N TRP A 21 -7.62 -6.86 -10.37
CA TRP A 21 -8.36 -7.87 -9.60
C TRP A 21 -9.83 -7.94 -10.04
N GLU A 22 -10.38 -6.83 -10.53
CA GLU A 22 -11.73 -6.72 -11.06
C GLU A 22 -11.97 -7.61 -12.29
N GLN A 23 -10.90 -8.02 -12.99
CA GLN A 23 -10.93 -8.93 -14.14
C GLN A 23 -10.57 -10.39 -13.78
N PHE A 24 -10.16 -10.65 -12.53
CA PHE A 24 -9.76 -11.98 -12.08
C PHE A 24 -10.88 -12.70 -11.33
N ASN A 25 -11.26 -13.90 -11.77
CA ASN A 25 -12.41 -14.64 -11.23
C ASN A 25 -12.12 -16.11 -10.93
N GLU A 26 -10.88 -16.55 -11.09
CA GLU A 26 -10.51 -17.95 -10.85
C GLU A 26 -10.44 -18.23 -9.34
N PRO A 27 -10.93 -19.40 -8.88
CA PRO A 27 -10.78 -19.81 -7.49
C PRO A 27 -9.30 -19.94 -7.09
N VAL A 28 -8.96 -19.50 -5.87
CA VAL A 28 -7.61 -19.58 -5.30
C VAL A 28 -7.68 -19.90 -3.82
N ASP A 29 -6.70 -20.62 -3.27
CA ASP A 29 -6.74 -21.05 -1.87
C ASP A 29 -6.50 -19.90 -0.88
N ARG A 30 -5.58 -18.99 -1.22
CA ARG A 30 -5.13 -17.87 -0.37
C ARG A 30 -4.86 -16.64 -1.23
N ILE A 31 -5.03 -15.45 -0.65
CA ILE A 31 -4.74 -14.18 -1.34
C ILE A 31 -3.74 -13.39 -0.51
N VAL A 32 -2.76 -12.80 -1.19
CA VAL A 32 -1.86 -11.80 -0.63
C VAL A 32 -1.95 -10.54 -1.49
N SER A 33 -2.11 -9.38 -0.85
CA SER A 33 -2.09 -8.08 -1.51
C SER A 33 -1.27 -7.11 -0.66
N ILE A 34 -0.20 -6.55 -1.24
CA ILE A 34 0.77 -5.71 -0.54
C ILE A 34 0.97 -4.42 -1.32
N GLY A 35 0.65 -3.27 -0.71
CA GLY A 35 0.88 -1.94 -1.29
C GLY A 35 0.08 -1.66 -2.58
N ALA A 36 -1.01 -2.40 -2.80
CA ALA A 36 -1.87 -2.26 -3.97
C ALA A 36 -3.20 -1.57 -3.63
N PHE A 37 -3.71 -1.75 -2.42
CA PHE A 37 -5.06 -1.35 -2.02
C PHE A 37 -5.23 0.18 -1.98
N GLU A 38 -4.15 0.91 -1.72
CA GLU A 38 -4.05 2.37 -1.80
C GLU A 38 -4.45 2.91 -3.19
N HIS A 39 -4.36 2.09 -4.22
CA HIS A 39 -4.67 2.45 -5.61
C HIS A 39 -6.03 1.93 -6.08
N PHE A 40 -6.78 1.19 -5.26
CA PHE A 40 -8.06 0.63 -5.69
C PHE A 40 -9.17 1.68 -5.75
N GLY A 41 -9.04 2.77 -4.98
CA GLY A 41 -10.09 3.78 -4.84
C GLY A 41 -11.14 3.38 -3.82
N HIS A 42 -11.56 4.33 -2.99
CA HIS A 42 -12.49 4.08 -1.88
C HIS A 42 -13.86 3.56 -2.35
N ASP A 43 -14.27 3.94 -3.56
CA ASP A 43 -15.50 3.52 -4.23
C ASP A 43 -15.50 2.02 -4.57
N ARG A 44 -14.32 1.38 -4.67
CA ARG A 44 -14.17 -0.02 -5.07
C ARG A 44 -13.79 -0.96 -3.93
N HIS A 45 -13.64 -0.48 -2.70
CA HIS A 45 -13.26 -1.32 -1.56
C HIS A 45 -14.25 -2.47 -1.35
N ALA A 46 -15.56 -2.18 -1.40
CA ALA A 46 -16.60 -3.21 -1.23
C ALA A 46 -16.51 -4.29 -2.31
N ASP A 47 -16.34 -3.88 -3.58
CA ASP A 47 -16.21 -4.80 -4.71
C ASP A 47 -14.94 -5.65 -4.63
N PHE A 48 -13.83 -5.08 -4.15
CA PHE A 48 -12.59 -5.81 -3.91
C PHE A 48 -12.78 -6.92 -2.88
N PHE A 49 -13.32 -6.58 -1.71
CA PHE A 49 -13.56 -7.60 -0.68
C PHE A 49 -14.55 -8.64 -1.18
N ALA A 50 -15.63 -8.24 -1.86
CA ALA A 50 -16.61 -9.17 -2.43
C ALA A 50 -15.97 -10.12 -3.44
N ARG A 51 -15.04 -9.63 -4.28
CA ARG A 51 -14.28 -10.46 -5.20
C ARG A 51 -13.37 -11.45 -4.46
N ALA A 52 -12.57 -10.96 -3.52
CA ALA A 52 -11.66 -11.77 -2.73
C ALA A 52 -12.41 -12.87 -1.97
N HIS A 53 -13.53 -12.52 -1.35
CA HIS A 53 -14.40 -13.46 -0.66
C HIS A 53 -14.97 -14.50 -1.62
N LYS A 54 -15.41 -14.11 -2.82
CA LYS A 54 -15.99 -15.02 -3.81
C LYS A 54 -15.01 -16.09 -4.32
N ILE A 55 -13.75 -15.72 -4.53
CA ILE A 55 -12.76 -16.62 -5.15
C ILE A 55 -11.99 -17.48 -4.13
N LEU A 56 -12.02 -17.11 -2.85
CA LEU A 56 -11.46 -17.91 -1.76
C LEU A 56 -12.38 -19.09 -1.39
N PRO A 57 -11.83 -20.25 -0.95
CA PRO A 57 -12.62 -21.33 -0.36
C PRO A 57 -13.24 -20.93 0.99
N PRO A 58 -14.10 -21.76 1.60
CA PRO A 58 -14.72 -21.47 2.90
C PRO A 58 -13.71 -21.21 4.04
N ASP A 59 -12.54 -21.85 4.03
CA ASP A 59 -11.45 -21.66 5.01
C ASP A 59 -10.36 -20.69 4.52
N GLY A 60 -10.65 -19.94 3.45
CA GLY A 60 -9.70 -19.07 2.78
C GLY A 60 -9.27 -17.89 3.65
N VAL A 61 -8.01 -17.45 3.46
CA VAL A 61 -7.44 -16.29 4.16
C VAL A 61 -6.90 -15.29 3.14
N LEU A 62 -7.24 -14.03 3.35
CA LEU A 62 -6.66 -12.86 2.70
C LEU A 62 -5.68 -12.19 3.68
N LEU A 63 -4.42 -12.04 3.26
CA LEU A 63 -3.50 -11.10 3.88
C LEU A 63 -3.52 -9.80 3.08
N LEU A 64 -4.10 -8.77 3.68
CA LEU A 64 -4.12 -7.41 3.12
C LEU A 64 -3.09 -6.55 3.87
N HIS A 65 -2.03 -6.15 3.17
CA HIS A 65 -1.02 -5.22 3.67
C HIS A 65 -1.17 -3.89 2.92
N THR A 66 -1.53 -2.83 3.64
CA THR A 66 -1.77 -1.51 3.06
C THR A 66 -1.34 -0.40 4.01
N ILE A 67 -0.89 0.70 3.44
CA ILE A 67 -0.81 1.99 4.12
C ILE A 67 -2.22 2.36 4.59
N THR A 68 -2.33 2.89 5.80
CA THR A 68 -3.56 3.39 6.39
C THR A 68 -3.35 4.80 6.93
N GLY A 69 -4.20 5.74 6.50
CA GLY A 69 -4.21 7.08 7.05
C GLY A 69 -4.94 7.13 8.40
N LEU A 70 -4.46 7.95 9.32
CA LEU A 70 -5.21 8.26 10.54
C LEU A 70 -6.45 9.09 10.21
N THR A 71 -7.53 8.87 10.93
CA THR A 71 -8.68 9.78 10.90
C THR A 71 -8.30 11.13 11.51
N ARG A 72 -9.07 12.19 11.21
CA ARG A 72 -8.86 13.50 11.83
C ARG A 72 -8.93 13.43 13.36
N GLN A 73 -9.82 12.59 13.90
CA GLN A 73 -9.94 12.40 15.34
C GLN A 73 -8.69 11.71 15.91
N GLN A 74 -8.21 10.63 15.28
CA GLN A 74 -6.97 9.97 15.69
C GLN A 74 -5.76 10.92 15.66
N MET A 75 -5.66 11.79 14.64
CA MET A 75 -4.60 12.81 14.62
C MET A 75 -4.70 13.76 15.82
N VAL A 76 -5.90 14.20 16.19
CA VAL A 76 -6.12 15.05 17.39
C VAL A 76 -5.73 14.31 18.67
N ASP A 77 -6.17 13.05 18.81
CA ASP A 77 -5.90 12.23 20.00
C ASP A 77 -4.40 11.95 20.18
N HIS A 78 -3.67 11.82 19.07
CA HIS A 78 -2.21 11.68 19.04
C HIS A 78 -1.44 13.01 19.09
N GLY A 79 -2.13 14.15 19.23
CA GLY A 79 -1.49 15.48 19.31
C GLY A 79 -0.80 15.90 18.01
N LEU A 80 -1.24 15.40 16.87
CA LEU A 80 -0.66 15.64 15.55
C LEU A 80 -1.28 16.87 14.87
N PRO A 81 -0.54 17.98 14.70
CA PRO A 81 -1.10 19.22 14.16
C PRO A 81 -1.33 19.16 12.64
N LEU A 82 -2.47 19.67 12.16
CA LEU A 82 -2.71 19.85 10.73
C LEU A 82 -1.92 21.04 10.17
N THR A 83 -0.64 20.83 9.86
CA THR A 83 0.26 21.89 9.39
C THR A 83 0.10 22.22 7.90
N LEU A 84 0.49 23.43 7.49
CA LEU A 84 0.58 23.81 6.07
C LEU A 84 1.58 22.96 5.29
N TRP A 85 2.62 22.42 5.96
CA TRP A 85 3.56 21.49 5.33
C TRP A 85 2.85 20.17 4.99
N LEU A 86 2.08 19.61 5.93
CA LEU A 86 1.34 18.37 5.71
C LEU A 86 0.37 18.51 4.52
N ALA A 87 -0.44 19.57 4.50
CA ALA A 87 -1.39 19.81 3.41
C ALA A 87 -0.69 19.95 2.04
N ARG A 88 0.41 20.71 1.98
CA ARG A 88 1.21 20.87 0.74
C ARG A 88 1.88 19.56 0.31
N PHE A 89 2.37 18.77 1.27
CA PHE A 89 3.02 17.51 0.98
C PHE A 89 2.02 16.46 0.47
N LEU A 90 0.84 16.34 1.09
CA LEU A 90 -0.22 15.46 0.58
C LEU A 90 -0.70 15.86 -0.81
N LYS A 91 -0.82 17.17 -1.09
CA LYS A 91 -1.11 17.66 -2.45
C LYS A 91 -0.01 17.27 -3.44
N PHE A 92 1.25 17.42 -3.05
CA PHE A 92 2.40 16.98 -3.87
C PHE A 92 2.32 15.48 -4.20
N ILE A 93 2.06 14.61 -3.21
CA ILE A 93 1.89 13.18 -3.43
C ILE A 93 0.80 12.89 -4.45
N ALA A 94 -0.40 13.45 -4.25
CA ALA A 94 -1.54 13.21 -5.13
C ALA A 94 -1.37 13.78 -6.55
N THR A 95 -0.52 14.79 -6.73
CA THR A 95 -0.33 15.45 -8.03
C THR A 95 0.84 14.88 -8.82
N GLU A 96 1.96 14.59 -8.14
CA GLU A 96 3.24 14.33 -8.80
C GLU A 96 3.76 12.90 -8.64
N ILE A 97 3.23 12.12 -7.68
CA ILE A 97 3.76 10.78 -7.34
C ILE A 97 2.70 9.70 -7.55
N PHE A 98 1.55 9.82 -6.86
CA PHE A 98 0.47 8.83 -6.89
C PHE A 98 -0.88 9.49 -7.22
N PRO A 99 -1.11 9.87 -8.49
CA PRO A 99 -2.44 10.29 -8.94
C PRO A 99 -3.48 9.18 -8.65
N GLY A 100 -4.55 9.53 -7.95
CA GLY A 100 -5.59 8.58 -7.52
C GLY A 100 -5.24 7.74 -6.28
N GLY A 101 -4.06 7.91 -5.68
CA GLY A 101 -3.68 7.25 -4.44
C GLY A 101 -4.56 7.71 -3.27
N GLN A 102 -5.33 6.78 -2.71
CA GLN A 102 -6.31 7.02 -1.66
C GLN A 102 -6.15 5.98 -0.54
N PRO A 103 -5.17 6.13 0.36
CA PRO A 103 -5.01 5.19 1.45
C PRO A 103 -6.31 5.11 2.27
N PRO A 104 -6.78 3.92 2.66
CA PRO A 104 -7.93 3.78 3.55
C PRO A 104 -7.59 4.25 4.96
N THR A 105 -8.61 4.42 5.80
CA THR A 105 -8.42 4.39 7.26
C THR A 105 -8.44 2.94 7.74
N ILE A 106 -7.97 2.68 8.96
CA ILE A 106 -8.07 1.35 9.59
C ILE A 106 -9.54 0.90 9.65
N GLU A 107 -10.43 1.79 10.11
CA GLU A 107 -11.87 1.55 10.24
C GLU A 107 -12.51 1.20 8.89
N MET A 108 -12.12 1.88 7.80
CA MET A 108 -12.63 1.56 6.46
C MET A 108 -12.29 0.12 6.03
N VAL A 109 -11.08 -0.37 6.33
CA VAL A 109 -10.69 -1.74 6.02
C VAL A 109 -11.49 -2.73 6.86
N GLU A 110 -11.57 -2.48 8.17
CA GLU A 110 -12.28 -3.33 9.13
C GLU A 110 -13.78 -3.43 8.79
N GLU A 111 -14.44 -2.30 8.53
CA GLU A 111 -15.87 -2.27 8.21
C GLU A 111 -16.18 -2.90 6.86
N GLN A 112 -15.42 -2.59 5.80
CA GLN A 112 -15.72 -3.10 4.45
C GLN A 112 -15.44 -4.60 4.34
N SER A 113 -14.37 -5.08 4.97
CA SER A 113 -14.09 -6.52 5.03
C SER A 113 -15.15 -7.26 5.86
N ALA A 114 -15.56 -6.73 7.01
CA ALA A 114 -16.59 -7.33 7.86
C ALA A 114 -17.96 -7.41 7.16
N LYS A 115 -18.36 -6.35 6.43
CA LYS A 115 -19.61 -6.34 5.62
C LYS A 115 -19.65 -7.45 4.58
N THR A 116 -18.50 -7.94 4.14
CA THR A 116 -18.37 -8.99 3.13
C THR A 116 -18.32 -10.39 3.75
N GLY A 117 -18.23 -10.49 5.08
CA GLY A 117 -18.16 -11.77 5.80
C GLY A 117 -16.75 -12.16 6.25
N PHE A 118 -15.73 -11.31 6.06
CA PHE A 118 -14.42 -11.58 6.64
C PHE A 118 -14.39 -11.30 8.14
N THR A 119 -13.71 -12.16 8.88
CA THR A 119 -13.31 -11.93 10.28
C THR A 119 -11.86 -11.46 10.33
N LEU A 120 -11.63 -10.28 10.93
CA LEU A 120 -10.29 -9.81 11.23
C LEU A 120 -9.71 -10.60 12.41
N THR A 121 -8.83 -11.54 12.10
CA THR A 121 -8.17 -12.39 13.11
C THR A 121 -6.95 -11.71 13.75
N ARG A 122 -6.30 -10.80 13.01
CA ARG A 122 -5.16 -10.03 13.48
C ARG A 122 -4.97 -8.78 12.63
N ARG A 123 -4.72 -7.65 13.30
CA ARG A 123 -4.10 -6.47 12.70
C ARG A 123 -2.72 -6.25 13.29
N GLN A 124 -1.73 -6.00 12.43
CA GLN A 124 -0.36 -5.72 12.85
C GLN A 124 0.14 -4.46 12.15
N SER A 125 0.46 -3.43 12.92
CA SER A 125 1.15 -2.24 12.43
C SER A 125 2.63 -2.54 12.18
N LEU A 126 3.17 -1.95 11.13
CA LEU A 126 4.59 -1.91 10.79
C LEU A 126 5.11 -0.46 10.70
N GLN A 127 4.42 0.52 11.29
CA GLN A 127 4.74 1.95 11.21
C GLN A 127 6.24 2.29 11.34
N PRO A 128 6.95 1.88 12.41
CA PRO A 128 8.36 2.26 12.58
C PRO A 128 9.26 1.62 11.51
N HIS A 129 8.86 0.48 10.95
CA HIS A 129 9.63 -0.19 9.90
C HIS A 129 9.56 0.58 8.57
N TYR A 130 8.42 1.22 8.29
CA TYR A 130 8.25 1.93 7.02
C TYR A 130 9.06 3.23 6.97
N ALA A 131 9.20 3.94 8.11
CA ALA A 131 10.11 5.08 8.20
C ALA A 131 11.56 4.67 7.85
N ARG A 132 12.05 3.57 8.46
CA ARG A 132 13.38 3.03 8.16
C ARG A 132 13.53 2.56 6.71
N THR A 133 12.49 1.95 6.16
CA THR A 133 12.49 1.49 4.75
C THR A 133 12.63 2.68 3.80
N LEU A 134 11.88 3.75 4.04
CA LEU A 134 11.95 4.98 3.24
C LEU A 134 13.29 5.72 3.39
N ASP A 135 13.88 5.69 4.58
CA ASP A 135 15.23 6.25 4.80
C ASP A 135 16.27 5.49 3.96
N LEU A 136 16.24 4.16 3.96
CA LEU A 136 17.15 3.33 3.17
C LEU A 136 16.94 3.52 1.66
N TRP A 137 15.70 3.69 1.20
CA TRP A 137 15.43 4.00 -0.21
C TRP A 137 15.94 5.39 -0.60
N ALA A 138 15.78 6.39 0.28
CA ALA A 138 16.28 7.73 0.04
C ALA A 138 17.82 7.74 0.00
N GLU A 139 18.47 7.04 0.94
CA GLU A 139 19.93 6.88 0.97
C GLU A 139 20.43 6.20 -0.31
N ALA A 140 19.82 5.07 -0.71
CA ALA A 140 20.22 4.38 -1.94
C ALA A 140 20.03 5.26 -3.18
N LEU A 141 18.94 6.02 -3.29
CA LEU A 141 18.73 6.93 -4.42
C LEU A 141 19.74 8.09 -4.41
N GLN A 142 20.07 8.61 -3.22
CA GLN A 142 21.04 9.68 -3.05
C GLN A 142 22.45 9.24 -3.46
N GLU A 143 22.88 8.04 -3.05
CA GLU A 143 24.18 7.47 -3.42
C GLU A 143 24.31 7.23 -4.94
N HIS A 144 23.19 7.09 -5.65
CA HIS A 144 23.14 6.91 -7.10
C HIS A 144 22.61 8.15 -7.84
N LYS A 145 22.83 9.36 -7.28
CA LYS A 145 22.30 10.61 -7.85
C LYS A 145 22.68 10.78 -9.32
N SER A 146 23.95 10.56 -9.68
CA SER A 146 24.44 10.72 -11.06
C SER A 146 23.74 9.78 -12.04
N GLU A 147 23.57 8.52 -11.65
CA GLU A 147 22.91 7.49 -12.44
C GLU A 147 21.42 7.79 -12.59
N ALA A 148 20.76 8.21 -11.50
CA ALA A 148 19.35 8.61 -11.53
C ALA A 148 19.12 9.80 -12.49
N ILE A 149 20.02 10.79 -12.48
CA ILE A 149 19.98 11.92 -13.41
C ILE A 149 20.23 11.47 -14.84
N ALA A 150 21.19 10.58 -15.07
CA ALA A 150 21.52 10.07 -16.41
C ALA A 150 20.40 9.22 -17.02
N ILE A 151 19.70 8.42 -16.20
CA ILE A 151 18.58 7.57 -16.66
C ILE A 151 17.32 8.43 -16.89
N GLN A 152 17.09 9.42 -16.03
CA GLN A 152 15.89 10.26 -16.05
C GLN A 152 16.28 11.74 -16.20
N SER A 153 16.30 12.49 -15.09
CA SER A 153 16.67 13.90 -15.03
C SER A 153 16.87 14.34 -13.59
N GLU A 154 17.51 15.51 -13.38
CA GLU A 154 17.62 16.11 -12.05
C GLU A 154 16.26 16.45 -11.44
N GLU A 155 15.30 16.88 -12.25
CA GLU A 155 13.93 17.13 -11.78
C GLU A 155 13.28 15.86 -11.21
N VAL A 156 13.42 14.72 -11.90
CA VAL A 156 12.87 13.45 -11.43
C VAL A 156 13.59 13.00 -10.16
N TYR A 157 14.92 13.13 -10.09
CA TYR A 157 15.69 12.81 -8.90
C TYR A 157 15.21 13.61 -7.68
N GLU A 158 15.16 14.95 -7.79
CA GLU A 158 14.75 15.81 -6.67
C GLU A 158 13.29 15.56 -6.26
N ARG A 159 12.41 15.27 -7.24
CA ARG A 159 11.02 14.87 -6.97
C ARG A 159 10.95 13.58 -6.15
N TYR A 160 11.71 12.54 -6.50
CA TYR A 160 11.71 11.28 -5.76
C TYR A 160 12.37 11.41 -4.38
N MET A 161 13.45 12.18 -4.25
CA MET A 161 14.07 12.47 -2.95
C MET A 161 13.10 13.20 -2.01
N LYS A 162 12.39 14.21 -2.52
CA LYS A 162 11.34 14.91 -1.77
C LYS A 162 10.21 13.99 -1.34
N TYR A 163 9.79 13.08 -2.23
CA TYR A 163 8.79 12.06 -1.93
C TYR A 163 9.24 11.12 -0.80
N LEU A 164 10.39 10.46 -0.97
CA LEU A 164 10.87 9.44 -0.02
C LEU A 164 11.08 10.03 1.38
N THR A 165 11.83 11.14 1.47
CA THR A 165 12.13 11.79 2.75
C THR A 165 10.89 12.39 3.41
N GLY A 166 9.97 12.95 2.62
CA GLY A 166 8.71 13.49 3.14
C GLY A 166 7.77 12.40 3.66
N CYS A 167 7.67 11.25 2.96
CA CYS A 167 6.92 10.10 3.43
C CYS A 167 7.57 9.51 4.69
N ALA A 168 8.90 9.43 4.77
CA ALA A 168 9.60 8.95 5.96
C ALA A 168 9.22 9.79 7.19
N LYS A 169 9.10 11.11 7.01
CA LYS A 169 8.60 12.02 8.05
C LYS A 169 7.14 11.74 8.43
N LEU A 170 6.25 11.43 7.48
CA LEU A 170 4.86 11.09 7.81
C LEU A 170 4.75 9.87 8.72
N PHE A 171 5.50 8.80 8.42
CA PHE A 171 5.52 7.59 9.26
C PHE A 171 6.21 7.85 10.61
N ARG A 172 7.34 8.58 10.61
CA ARG A 172 8.10 8.88 11.84
C ARG A 172 7.31 9.75 12.83
N VAL A 173 6.54 10.70 12.32
CA VAL A 173 5.67 11.56 13.14
C VAL A 173 4.36 10.87 13.50
N GLY A 174 3.90 9.92 12.68
CA GLY A 174 2.70 9.12 12.96
C GLY A 174 1.43 9.59 12.24
N TYR A 175 1.51 10.44 11.22
CA TYR A 175 0.34 10.83 10.42
C TYR A 175 -0.24 9.67 9.62
N ILE A 176 0.62 8.71 9.28
CA ILE A 176 0.32 7.54 8.46
C ILE A 176 0.86 6.31 9.16
N ASP A 177 0.16 5.20 9.00
CA ASP A 177 0.54 3.87 9.46
C ASP A 177 0.53 2.90 8.26
N VAL A 178 1.06 1.71 8.45
CA VAL A 178 1.01 0.59 7.50
C VAL A 178 0.60 -0.64 8.29
N ASN A 179 -0.49 -1.28 7.88
CA ASN A 179 -1.10 -2.37 8.62
C ASN A 179 -1.20 -3.62 7.76
N GLN A 180 -0.92 -4.76 8.38
CA GLN A 180 -1.28 -6.08 7.88
C GLN A 180 -2.56 -6.56 8.57
N PHE A 181 -3.60 -6.79 7.77
CA PHE A 181 -4.88 -7.34 8.18
C PHE A 181 -4.94 -8.80 7.74
N THR A 182 -5.06 -9.70 8.72
CA THR A 182 -5.31 -11.12 8.47
C THR A 182 -6.81 -11.37 8.51
N LEU A 183 -7.40 -11.57 7.34
CA LEU A 183 -8.84 -11.65 7.11
C LEU A 183 -9.20 -13.09 6.76
N ALA A 184 -9.83 -13.81 7.68
CA ALA A 184 -10.35 -15.16 7.45
C ALA A 184 -11.80 -15.08 6.98
N LYS A 185 -12.20 -15.94 6.05
CA LYS A 185 -13.62 -16.12 5.71
C LYS A 185 -14.40 -16.87 6.78
#